data_AF-A0A8H6LGB8-F1
#
_entry.id   AF-A0A8H6LGB8-F1
#
_cell.length_a   1.000
_cell.length_b   1.000
_cell.length_c   1.000
_cell.angle_alpha   90.00
_cell.angle_beta   90.00
_cell.angle_gamma   90.00
#
_symmetry.space_group_name_H-M   'P 1'
#
loop_
_entity.id
_entity.type
_entity.pdbx_description
1 polymer ?
#
loop_
_entity_poly.entity_id
_entity_poly.type
_entity_poly.pdbx_seq_one_letter_code
_entity_poly.pdbx_strand_id
1 'polypeptide(L)'
;MVYSTWWEQQKEQLDEKQRIDYFRKWPPPPEWLIWMIEAIWDLNPVDFEDDDDYWPYFRRTKALGFGSEDDYKNAMRDEAATIEKNGTP
;
A
#
# COMPACT_ATOMS: atom_id res chain seq x y z
N MET A 1 13.69 7.18 -14.75
CA MET A 1 13.95 6.13 -13.72
C MET A 1 12.59 5.61 -13.29
N VAL A 2 12.39 4.30 -13.25
CA VAL A 2 11.13 3.71 -12.79
C VAL A 2 11.02 3.91 -11.28
N TYR A 3 9.84 4.29 -10.80
CA TYR A 3 9.62 4.58 -9.38
C TYR A 3 10.03 3.42 -8.47
N SER A 4 9.69 2.18 -8.85
CA SER A 4 10.09 0.97 -8.11
C SER A 4 11.60 0.85 -7.96
N THR A 5 12.36 1.03 -9.04
CA THR A 5 13.83 0.99 -8.99
C THR A 5 14.42 2.06 -8.09
N TRP A 6 13.82 3.26 -8.08
CA TRP A 6 14.24 4.32 -7.17
C TRP A 6 13.93 3.97 -5.71
N TRP A 7 12.72 3.47 -5.43
CA TRP A 7 12.29 3.11 -4.08
C TRP A 7 13.18 2.02 -3.47
N GLU A 8 13.52 0.98 -4.24
CA GLU A 8 14.41 -0.09 -3.79
C GLU A 8 15.79 0.43 -3.35
N GLN A 9 16.31 1.48 -3.99
CA GLN A 9 17.58 2.11 -3.57
C GLN A 9 17.43 3.02 -2.36
N GLN A 10 16.27 3.65 -2.19
CA GLN A 10 16.01 4.52 -1.05
C GLN A 10 15.74 3.70 0.21
N LYS A 11 14.97 2.62 0.14
CA LYS A 11 14.60 1.83 1.31
C LYS A 11 15.82 1.26 2.03
N GLU A 12 16.91 0.94 1.31
CA GLU A 12 18.17 0.50 1.91
C GLU A 12 18.83 1.55 2.82
N GLN A 13 18.55 2.84 2.57
CA GLN A 13 19.14 3.97 3.29
C GLN A 13 18.19 4.59 4.32
N LEU A 14 16.88 4.38 4.16
CA LEU A 14 15.84 4.96 5.01
C LEU A 14 15.41 3.97 6.10
N ASP A 15 15.34 4.45 7.34
CA ASP A 15 14.71 3.71 8.43
C ASP A 15 13.16 3.74 8.35
N GLU A 16 12.48 2.95 9.19
CA GLU A 16 11.01 2.88 9.22
C GLU A 16 10.37 4.27 9.37
N LYS A 17 10.92 5.12 10.26
CA LYS A 17 10.37 6.45 10.52
C LYS A 17 10.49 7.35 9.30
N GLN A 18 11.63 7.31 8.61
CA GLN A 18 11.84 8.09 7.39
C GLN A 18 10.95 7.62 6.23
N ARG A 19 10.70 6.30 6.12
CA ARG A 19 9.73 5.74 5.16
C ARG A 19 8.31 6.20 5.49
N ILE A 20 7.91 6.18 6.76
CA ILE A 20 6.62 6.72 7.20
C ILE A 20 6.50 8.22 6.87
N ASP A 21 7.53 9.02 7.16
CA ASP A 21 7.51 10.46 6.90
C ASP A 21 7.44 10.78 5.39
N TYR A 22 8.05 9.94 4.54
CA TYR A 22 7.88 9.99 3.10
C TYR A 22 6.40 9.86 2.70
N PHE A 23 5.72 8.81 3.17
CA PHE A 23 4.30 8.59 2.85
C PHE A 23 3.36 9.58 3.51
N ARG A 24 3.76 10.23 4.61
CA ARG A 24 2.98 11.37 5.15
C ARG A 24 2.98 12.56 4.21
N LYS A 25 4.10 12.80 3.52
CA LYS A 25 4.22 13.90 2.56
C LYS A 25 3.50 13.60 1.25
N TRP A 26 3.47 12.33 0.87
CA TRP A 26 2.84 11.85 -0.36
C TRP A 26 2.00 10.60 -0.05
N PRO A 27 0.82 10.78 0.58
CA PRO A 27 -0.04 9.67 0.94
C PRO A 27 -0.56 8.99 -0.33
N PRO A 28 -0.45 7.66 -0.43
CA PRO A 28 -0.99 6.93 -1.56
C PRO A 28 -2.52 6.89 -1.46
N PRO A 29 -3.21 6.66 -2.59
CA PRO A 29 -4.64 6.42 -2.56
C PRO A 29 -4.95 5.04 -1.90
N PRO A 30 -6.17 4.81 -1.40
CA PRO A 30 -6.50 3.62 -0.61
C PRO A 30 -6.21 2.29 -1.32
N GLU A 31 -6.39 2.23 -2.65
CA GLU A 31 -6.07 1.07 -3.49
C GLU A 31 -4.60 0.63 -3.39
N TRP A 32 -3.69 1.52 -2.99
CA TRP A 32 -2.24 1.26 -2.92
C TRP A 32 -1.75 1.07 -1.48
N LEU A 33 -2.66 0.85 -0.52
CA LEU A 33 -2.29 0.66 0.88
C LEU A 33 -1.44 -0.59 1.11
N ILE A 34 -1.69 -1.70 0.41
CA ILE A 34 -0.85 -2.91 0.51
C ILE A 34 0.56 -2.62 0.02
N TRP A 35 0.70 -1.99 -1.14
CA TRP A 35 2.01 -1.61 -1.65
C TRP A 35 2.77 -0.66 -0.68
N MET A 36 2.07 0.29 -0.06
CA MET A 36 2.68 1.15 0.97
C MET A 36 3.10 0.37 2.22
N ILE A 37 2.32 -0.62 2.63
CA ILE A 37 2.64 -1.53 3.74
C ILE A 37 3.95 -2.28 3.43
N GLU A 38 4.03 -2.91 2.26
CA GLU A 38 5.24 -3.60 1.80
C GLU A 38 6.44 -2.64 1.77
N ALA A 39 6.24 -1.42 1.27
CA ALA A 39 7.26 -0.40 1.13
C ALA A 39 7.81 0.12 2.48
N ILE A 40 6.95 0.37 3.47
CA ILE A 40 7.36 0.88 4.79
C ILE A 40 8.10 -0.21 5.56
N TRP A 41 7.52 -1.41 5.62
CA TRP A 41 8.00 -2.50 6.48
C TRP A 41 8.91 -3.50 5.79
N ASP A 42 9.27 -3.23 4.54
CA ASP A 42 10.17 -4.06 3.71
C ASP A 42 9.72 -5.53 3.69
N LEU A 43 8.43 -5.70 3.42
CA LEU A 43 7.81 -7.02 3.34
C LEU A 43 7.97 -7.57 1.92
N ASN A 44 8.20 -8.87 1.84
CA ASN A 44 8.19 -9.57 0.57
C ASN A 44 6.77 -10.10 0.30
N PRO A 45 6.10 -9.68 -0.80
CA PRO A 45 4.74 -10.13 -1.10
C PRO A 45 4.61 -11.64 -1.24
N VAL A 46 5.69 -12.35 -1.56
CA VAL A 46 5.72 -13.82 -1.67
C VAL A 46 5.46 -14.51 -0.32
N ASP A 47 5.67 -13.81 0.79
CA ASP A 47 5.42 -14.34 2.14
C ASP A 47 3.95 -14.21 2.59
N PHE A 48 3.07 -13.67 1.73
CA PHE A 48 1.66 -13.41 1.98
C PHE A 48 0.83 -14.16 0.92
N GLU A 49 -0.11 -15.00 1.34
CA GLU A 49 -0.95 -15.78 0.43
C GLU A 49 -2.11 -14.94 -0.10
N ASP A 50 -2.72 -14.13 0.77
CA ASP A 50 -3.87 -13.29 0.46
C ASP A 50 -3.75 -11.88 1.10
N ASP A 51 -4.53 -10.92 0.59
CA ASP A 51 -4.62 -9.56 1.14
C ASP A 51 -4.96 -9.51 2.64
N ASP A 52 -5.67 -10.52 3.13
CA ASP A 52 -6.05 -10.65 4.54
C ASP A 52 -4.83 -10.90 5.46
N ASP A 53 -3.71 -11.41 4.93
CA ASP A 53 -2.46 -11.60 5.70
C ASP A 53 -1.82 -10.26 6.12
N TYR A 54 -2.21 -9.16 5.46
CA TYR A 54 -1.74 -7.81 5.79
C TYR A 54 -2.49 -7.15 6.96
N TRP A 55 -3.51 -7.80 7.51
CA TRP A 55 -4.30 -7.35 8.67
C TRP A 55 -3.48 -6.69 9.80
N PRO A 56 -2.34 -7.26 10.27
CA PRO A 56 -1.57 -6.66 11.35
C PRO A 56 -1.01 -5.29 10.96
N TYR A 57 -0.69 -5.11 9.68
CA TYR A 57 -0.16 -3.87 9.13
C TYR A 57 -1.27 -2.85 8.87
N PHE A 58 -2.46 -3.28 8.46
CA PHE A 58 -3.62 -2.37 8.36
C PHE A 58 -3.99 -1.73 9.70
N ARG A 59 -3.79 -2.43 10.82
CA ARG A 59 -3.92 -1.82 12.16
C ARG A 59 -2.88 -0.72 12.38
N ARG A 60 -1.65 -0.93 11.92
CA ARG A 60 -0.56 0.06 12.03
C ARG A 60 -0.84 1.27 11.13
N THR A 61 -1.24 1.07 9.88
CA THR A 61 -1.58 2.17 8.96
C THR A 61 -2.74 3.02 9.48
N LYS A 62 -3.77 2.39 10.05
CA LYS A 62 -4.90 3.09 10.69
C LYS A 62 -4.43 3.94 11.87
N ALA A 63 -3.58 3.40 12.73
CA ALA A 63 -3.00 4.14 13.86
C ALA A 63 -2.09 5.29 13.41
N LEU A 64 -1.43 5.15 12.25
CA LEU A 64 -0.59 6.17 11.64
C LEU A 64 -1.37 7.22 10.83
N GLY A 65 -2.67 6.98 10.58
CA GLY A 65 -3.57 7.88 9.85
C GLY A 65 -3.53 7.74 8.32
N PHE A 66 -2.97 6.64 7.79
CA PHE A 66 -2.88 6.43 6.34
C PHE A 66 -4.14 5.84 5.72
N GLY A 67 -4.99 5.18 6.52
CA GLY A 67 -6.14 4.44 6.05
C GLY A 67 -6.23 3.07 6.71
N SER A 68 -7.34 2.39 6.50
CA SER A 68 -7.68 1.11 7.09
C SER A 68 -7.92 0.04 6.04
N GLU A 69 -8.04 -1.21 6.48
CA GLU A 69 -8.41 -2.33 5.63
C GLU A 69 -9.76 -2.13 4.93
N ASP A 70 -10.72 -1.51 5.63
CA ASP A 70 -12.03 -1.18 5.05
C ASP A 70 -11.89 -0.16 3.90
N ASP A 71 -11.00 0.83 4.04
CA ASP A 71 -10.74 1.83 3.00
C ASP A 71 -10.16 1.15 1.75
N TYR A 72 -9.22 0.22 1.94
CA TYR A 72 -8.65 -0.58 0.86
C TYR A 72 -9.71 -1.46 0.17
N LYS A 73 -10.48 -2.24 0.94
CA LYS A 73 -11.50 -3.16 0.41
C LYS A 73 -12.62 -2.41 -0.33
N ASN A 74 -12.99 -1.22 0.13
CA ASN A 74 -13.95 -0.38 -0.57
C ASN A 74 -13.38 0.15 -1.89
N ALA A 75 -12.12 0.62 -1.91
CA ALA A 75 -11.47 1.08 -3.14
C ALA A 75 -11.33 -0.04 -4.19
N MET A 76 -10.93 -1.25 -3.78
CA MET A 76 -10.88 -2.42 -4.66
C MET A 76 -12.24 -2.78 -5.26
N ARG A 77 -13.31 -2.69 -4.46
CA ARG A 77 -14.68 -2.93 -4.94
C ARG A 77 -15.13 -1.87 -5.95
N ASP A 78 -14.82 -0.61 -5.68
CA ASP A 78 -15.17 0.50 -6.56
C ASP A 78 -14.40 0.41 -7.89
N GLU A 79 -13.13 0.00 -7.85
CA GLU A 79 -12.32 -0.27 -9.05
C GLU A 79 -12.92 -1.42 -9.87
N ALA A 80 -13.23 -2.55 -9.23
CA ALA A 80 -13.85 -3.70 -9.89
C ALA A 80 -15.20 -3.32 -10.54
N ALA A 81 -16.04 -2.56 -9.84
CA ALA A 81 -17.31 -2.07 -10.36
C ALA A 81 -17.12 -1.07 -11.52
N THR A 82 -16.04 -0.31 -11.51
CA THR A 82 -15.69 0.63 -12.59
C THR A 82 -15.24 -0.12 -13.84
N ILE A 83 -14.44 -1.18 -13.68
CA ILE A 83 -14.00 -2.05 -14.78
C ILE A 83 -15.20 -2.75 -15.43
N GLU A 84 -16.10 -3.32 -14.62
CA GLU A 84 -17.31 -3.99 -15.10
C GLU A 84 -18.20 -3.04 -15.92
N LYS A 85 -18.38 -1.80 -15.46
CA LYS A 85 -19.20 -0.79 -16.16
C LYS A 85 -18.56 -0.27 -17.45
N ASN A 86 -17.23 -0.15 -17.46
CA ASN A 86 -16.51 0.44 -18.58
C ASN A 86 -16.19 -0.57 -19.68
N GLY A 87 -16.49 -1.86 -19.48
CA GLY A 87 -16.50 -2.89 -20.52
C GLY A 87 -15.38 -2.70 -21.53
N THR A 88 -14.13 -2.82 -21.12
CA THR A 88 -13.04 -2.81 -22.10
C THR A 88 -12.89 -4.24 -22.65
N PRO A 89 -12.87 -4.45 -23.98
CA PRO A 89 -12.79 -5.78 -24.59
C PRO A 89 -11.59 -6.62 -24.13
#